data_AF-A0A377V1X2-F1
#
_entry.id   AF-A0A377V1X2-F1
#
_cell.length_a   1.000
_cell.length_b   1.000
_cell.length_c   1.000
_cell.angle_alpha   90.00
_cell.angle_beta   90.00
_cell.angle_gamma   90.00
#
_symmetry.space_group_name_H-M   'P 1'
#
loop_
_entity.id
_entity.type
_entity.pdbx_description
1 polymer ?
#
loop_
_entity_poly.entity_id
_entity_poly.type
_entity_poly.pdbx_seq_one_letter_code
_entity_poly.pdbx_strand_id
1 'polypeptide(L)'
;MAGSQQSDGLAGGARAERHALHERQFLPRVILGEYYRDRFLYLVERARDVGFVISVCESCEVTDIAVQPTGIAIHTDSAADPVIVDLVAIATGHLWPEEGARQPTVLPPARGPA
;
A
#
# COMPACT_ATOMS: atom_id res chain seq x y z
N MET A 1 -34.02 43.15 31.37
CA MET A 1 -33.60 41.85 31.96
C MET A 1 -33.82 40.79 30.90
N ALA A 2 -32.73 40.18 30.41
CA ALA A 2 -32.61 38.98 29.56
C ALA A 2 -33.48 38.90 28.28
N GLY A 3 -32.97 38.68 27.07
CA GLY A 3 -31.71 38.10 26.64
C GLY A 3 -32.01 37.37 25.34
N SER A 4 -31.73 38.02 24.20
CA SER A 4 -31.72 37.43 22.86
C SER A 4 -30.46 36.61 22.69
N GLN A 5 -30.50 35.32 22.31
CA GLN A 5 -29.43 34.68 21.53
C GLN A 5 -29.98 33.50 20.71
N GLN A 6 -29.90 33.68 19.40
CA GLN A 6 -29.96 32.69 18.34
C GLN A 6 -28.53 32.20 18.13
N SER A 7 -28.30 30.88 18.12
CA SER A 7 -26.96 30.32 17.96
C SER A 7 -26.93 29.37 16.76
N ASP A 8 -26.31 29.86 15.69
CA ASP A 8 -25.79 29.10 14.55
C ASP A 8 -24.83 28.01 15.04
N GLY A 9 -25.12 26.75 14.70
CA GLY A 9 -24.22 25.63 14.92
C GLY A 9 -23.26 25.47 13.74
N LEU A 10 -22.11 26.14 13.79
CA LEU A 10 -21.04 25.97 12.79
C LEU A 10 -20.04 24.87 13.20
N ALA A 11 -19.72 24.05 12.21
CA ALA A 11 -18.71 23.00 12.10
C ALA A 11 -17.49 23.07 13.06
N GLY A 12 -17.32 22.03 13.87
CA GLY A 12 -16.10 21.75 14.62
C GLY A 12 -15.00 21.23 13.70
N GLY A 13 -14.10 22.13 13.27
CA GLY A 13 -12.81 21.76 12.72
C GLY A 13 -11.88 21.32 13.85
N ALA A 14 -11.50 20.04 13.87
CA ALA A 14 -10.48 19.53 14.78
C ALA A 14 -9.09 20.05 14.35
N ARG A 15 -8.74 21.25 14.81
CA ARG A 15 -7.38 21.78 14.74
C ARG A 15 -6.56 21.12 15.84
N ALA A 16 -5.97 19.97 15.57
CA ALA A 16 -4.99 19.37 16.46
C ALA A 16 -3.79 20.33 16.58
N GLU A 17 -3.54 20.82 17.79
CA GLU A 17 -2.41 21.68 18.11
C GLU A 17 -1.09 20.91 17.91
N ARG A 18 -0.21 21.47 17.07
CA ARG A 18 1.03 20.83 16.58
C ARG A 18 2.11 20.57 17.64
N HIS A 19 1.88 20.90 18.91
CA HIS A 19 2.93 20.89 19.95
C HIS A 19 2.78 19.81 21.03
N ALA A 20 1.83 18.88 20.89
CA ALA A 20 1.61 17.81 21.88
C ALA A 20 1.62 16.39 21.29
N LEU A 21 2.36 16.15 20.21
CA LEU A 21 2.53 14.79 19.66
C LEU A 21 3.60 14.05 20.48
N HIS A 22 3.17 13.39 21.56
CA HIS A 22 3.99 12.46 22.34
C HIS A 22 4.37 11.21 21.51
N GLU A 23 5.50 10.59 21.84
CA GLU A 23 6.18 9.49 21.11
C GLU A 23 5.35 8.22 20.82
N ARG A 24 4.12 8.08 21.33
CA ARG A 24 3.27 6.89 21.10
C ARG A 24 1.78 7.24 21.05
N GLN A 25 1.41 8.28 20.33
CA GLN A 25 0.01 8.43 19.96
C GLN A 25 -0.35 7.33 18.96
N PHE A 26 -1.07 6.34 19.46
CA PHE A 26 -1.74 5.35 18.64
C PHE A 26 -2.84 6.06 17.85
N LEU A 27 -2.51 6.56 16.66
CA LEU A 27 -3.55 6.94 15.71
C LEU A 27 -4.39 5.68 15.46
N PRO A 28 -5.71 5.73 15.66
CA PRO A 28 -6.59 4.65 15.26
C PRO A 28 -6.25 4.25 13.82
N ARG A 29 -6.09 2.94 13.58
CA ARG A 29 -5.67 2.39 12.28
C ARG A 29 -6.55 2.89 11.11
N VAL A 30 -7.81 3.22 11.40
CA VAL A 30 -8.76 3.84 10.48
C VAL A 30 -8.27 5.22 10.00
N ILE A 31 -7.91 6.12 10.92
CA ILE A 31 -7.43 7.47 10.59
C ILE A 31 -6.15 7.39 9.76
N LEU A 32 -5.26 6.46 10.11
CA LEU A 32 -4.01 6.28 9.39
C LEU A 32 -4.23 5.68 7.99
N GLY A 33 -5.18 4.76 7.85
CA GLY A 33 -5.58 4.18 6.57
C GLY A 33 -6.13 5.23 5.60
N GLU A 34 -7.07 6.06 6.05
CA GLU A 34 -7.61 7.17 5.26
C GLU A 34 -6.51 8.15 4.83
N TYR A 35 -5.65 8.55 5.77
CA TYR A 35 -4.53 9.44 5.47
C TYR A 35 -3.61 8.88 4.37
N TYR A 36 -3.22 7.60 4.46
CA TYR A 36 -2.35 7.01 3.44
C TYR A 36 -3.03 6.84 2.09
N ARG A 37 -4.31 6.48 2.08
CA ARG A 37 -5.10 6.40 0.85
C ARG A 37 -5.15 7.75 0.14
N ASP A 38 -5.48 8.81 0.87
CA ASP A 38 -5.53 10.18 0.33
C ASP A 38 -4.17 10.62 -0.21
N ARG A 39 -3.08 10.34 0.53
CA ARG A 39 -1.72 10.64 0.08
C ARG A 39 -1.33 9.86 -1.19
N PHE A 40 -1.70 8.59 -1.27
CA PHE A 40 -1.45 7.78 -2.46
C PHE A 40 -2.19 8.35 -3.68
N LEU A 41 -3.48 8.62 -3.56
CA LEU A 41 -4.29 9.17 -4.64
C LEU A 41 -3.78 10.55 -5.11
N TYR A 42 -3.42 11.43 -4.16
CA TYR A 42 -2.80 12.71 -4.48
C TYR A 42 -1.52 12.58 -5.31
N LEU A 43 -0.66 11.59 -4.99
CA LEU A 43 0.56 11.35 -5.76
C LEU A 43 0.27 10.79 -7.16
N VAL A 44 -0.71 9.88 -7.27
CA VAL A 44 -1.15 9.32 -8.56
C VAL A 44 -1.68 10.42 -9.47
N GLU A 45 -2.53 11.32 -8.96
CA GLU A 45 -3.04 12.47 -9.70
C GLU A 45 -1.90 13.36 -10.20
N ARG A 46 -0.98 13.75 -9.32
CA ARG A 46 0.17 14.60 -9.72
C ARG A 46 1.08 13.95 -10.75
N ALA A 47 1.27 12.63 -10.67
CA ALA A 47 2.07 11.93 -11.65
C ALA A 47 1.35 11.88 -13.02
N ARG A 48 0.03 11.68 -13.03
CA ARG A 48 -0.77 11.78 -14.25
C ARG A 48 -0.72 13.18 -14.85
N ASP A 49 -0.79 14.23 -14.03
CA ASP A 49 -0.72 15.63 -14.48
C ASP A 49 0.60 15.97 -15.21
N VAL A 50 1.71 15.31 -14.84
CA VAL A 50 3.01 15.48 -15.52
C VAL A 50 3.22 14.49 -16.68
N GLY A 51 2.20 13.70 -17.03
CA GLY A 51 2.17 12.86 -18.23
C GLY A 51 2.43 11.37 -18.01
N PHE A 52 2.52 10.88 -16.77
CA PHE A 52 2.66 9.43 -16.54
C PHE A 52 1.32 8.70 -16.76
N VAL A 53 1.38 7.56 -17.46
CA VAL A 53 0.24 6.64 -17.56
C VAL A 53 0.28 5.70 -16.36
N ILE A 54 -0.70 5.84 -15.46
CA ILE A 54 -0.80 5.04 -14.24
C ILE A 54 -2.17 4.37 -14.18
N SER A 55 -2.16 3.05 -14.05
CA SER A 55 -3.35 2.23 -13.78
C SER A 55 -3.30 1.72 -12.35
N VAL A 56 -4.38 1.91 -11.60
CA VAL A 56 -4.55 1.38 -10.23
C VAL A 56 -5.65 0.34 -10.30
N CYS A 57 -5.30 -0.91 -9.97
CA CYS A 57 -6.23 -2.03 -9.99
C CYS A 57 -6.54 -2.42 -8.53
N GLU A 58 -7.70 -2.00 -8.05
CA GLU A 58 -8.25 -2.47 -6.77
C GLU A 58 -9.00 -3.80 -7.00
N SER A 59 -9.20 -4.58 -5.93
CA SER A 59 -9.86 -5.90 -6.01
C SER A 59 -9.26 -6.82 -7.07
N CYS A 60 -7.93 -6.75 -7.22
CA CYS A 60 -7.17 -7.52 -8.19
C CYS A 60 -6.08 -8.28 -7.43
N GLU A 61 -6.26 -9.59 -7.30
CA GLU A 61 -5.29 -10.45 -6.65
C GLU A 61 -4.29 -10.95 -7.70
N VAL A 62 -3.00 -10.70 -7.46
CA VAL A 62 -1.92 -11.29 -8.27
C VAL A 62 -1.74 -12.73 -7.82
N THR A 63 -2.06 -13.68 -8.70
CA THR A 63 -2.06 -15.12 -8.40
C THR A 63 -0.75 -15.80 -8.73
N ASP A 64 -0.02 -15.31 -9.73
CA ASP A 64 1.30 -15.82 -10.10
C ASP A 64 2.14 -14.76 -10.83
N ILE A 65 3.48 -14.90 -10.74
CA ILE A 65 4.43 -14.06 -11.47
C ILE A 65 5.50 -14.95 -12.10
N ALA A 66 5.62 -14.89 -13.43
CA ALA A 66 6.56 -15.71 -14.18
C ALA A 66 7.46 -14.86 -15.08
N VAL A 67 8.78 -15.06 -14.99
CA VAL A 67 9.73 -14.46 -15.92
C VAL A 67 9.73 -15.25 -17.23
N GLN A 68 9.57 -14.55 -18.34
CA GLN A 68 9.51 -15.10 -19.70
C GLN A 68 10.54 -14.42 -20.60
N PRO A 69 10.87 -14.99 -21.78
CA PRO A 69 11.79 -14.35 -22.73
C PRO A 69 11.34 -12.97 -23.21
N THR A 70 10.03 -12.69 -23.16
CA THR A 70 9.41 -11.44 -23.65
C THR A 70 9.09 -10.43 -22.54
N GLY A 71 9.44 -10.72 -21.28
CA GLY A 71 9.14 -9.87 -20.14
C GLY A 71 8.70 -10.69 -18.92
N ILE A 72 8.08 -10.02 -17.94
CA ILE A 72 7.55 -10.64 -16.73
C ILE A 72 6.03 -10.69 -16.87
N ALA A 73 5.48 -11.90 -16.84
CA ALA A 73 4.05 -12.15 -16.88
C ALA A 73 3.47 -12.08 -15.46
N ILE A 74 2.47 -11.23 -15.27
CA ILE A 74 1.70 -11.10 -14.03
C ILE A 74 0.31 -11.68 -14.28
N HIS A 75 -0.01 -12.79 -13.61
CA HIS A 75 -1.33 -13.38 -13.63
C HIS A 75 -2.19 -12.80 -12.50
N THR A 76 -3.47 -12.59 -12.80
CA THR A 76 -4.43 -12.06 -11.83
C THR A 76 -5.66 -12.94 -11.77
N ASP A 77 -6.42 -12.85 -10.68
CA ASP A 77 -7.69 -13.56 -10.51
C ASP A 77 -8.79 -13.10 -11.49
N SER A 78 -8.67 -11.87 -11.98
CA SER A 78 -9.73 -11.19 -12.72
C SER A 78 -9.57 -11.25 -14.24
N ALA A 79 -8.38 -11.65 -14.74
CA ALA A 79 -8.07 -11.67 -16.17
C ALA A 79 -7.53 -13.03 -16.63
N ALA A 80 -8.02 -13.51 -17.78
CA ALA A 80 -7.56 -14.77 -18.36
C ALA A 80 -6.12 -14.67 -18.90
N ASP A 81 -5.78 -13.54 -19.52
CA ASP A 81 -4.46 -13.31 -20.08
C ASP A 81 -3.58 -12.51 -19.08
N PRO A 82 -2.29 -12.84 -18.95
CA PRO A 82 -1.39 -12.12 -18.07
C PRO A 82 -1.02 -10.74 -18.62
N VAL A 83 -0.72 -9.82 -17.71
CA VAL A 83 -0.09 -8.54 -18.05
C VAL A 83 1.41 -8.74 -18.19
N ILE A 84 1.98 -8.34 -19.33
CA ILE A 84 3.43 -8.42 -19.56
C ILE A 84 4.08 -7.07 -19.25
N VAL A 85 5.10 -7.07 -18.40
CA VAL A 85 5.87 -5.87 -18.03
C VAL A 85 7.37 -6.13 -18.04
N ASP A 86 8.18 -5.09 -18.22
CA ASP A 86 9.64 -5.20 -18.20
C ASP A 86 10.21 -5.30 -16.78
N LEU A 87 9.52 -4.73 -15.80
CA LEU A 87 9.96 -4.64 -14.41
C LEU A 87 8.79 -4.86 -13.45
N VAL A 88 9.05 -5.58 -12.36
CA VAL A 88 8.12 -5.77 -11.25
C VAL A 88 8.81 -5.44 -9.92
N ALA A 89 8.14 -4.66 -9.08
CA ALA A 89 8.51 -4.46 -7.69
C ALA A 89 7.45 -5.13 -6.79
N ILE A 90 7.87 -6.08 -5.96
CA ILE A 90 6.97 -6.82 -5.05
C ILE A 90 7.01 -6.16 -3.68
N ALA A 91 5.87 -5.60 -3.27
CA ALA A 91 5.69 -4.89 -2.01
C ALA A 91 4.54 -5.47 -1.17
N THR A 92 4.34 -6.79 -1.22
CA THR A 92 3.27 -7.51 -0.48
C THR A 92 3.54 -7.61 1.03
N GLY A 93 4.66 -7.05 1.51
CA GLY A 93 5.12 -7.19 2.88
C GLY A 93 5.76 -8.56 3.14
N HIS A 94 6.00 -8.87 4.41
CA HIS A 94 6.53 -10.15 4.84
C HIS A 94 5.73 -10.67 6.04
N LEU A 95 5.43 -11.96 6.03
CA LEU A 95 5.00 -12.71 7.22
C LEU A 95 6.22 -13.47 7.73
N TRP A 96 6.65 -13.14 8.95
CA TRP A 96 7.69 -13.92 9.60
C TRP A 96 7.06 -15.18 10.20
N PRO A 97 7.59 -16.38 9.92
CA PRO A 97 7.08 -17.59 10.54
C PRO A 97 7.26 -17.53 12.07
N GLU A 98 6.26 -18.03 12.80
CA GLU A 98 6.35 -18.22 14.25
C GLU A 98 7.57 -19.09 14.60
N GLU A 99 8.17 -18.87 15.78
CA GLU A 99 9.50 -19.39 16.21
C GLU A 99 9.66 -20.94 16.18
N GLY A 100 8.64 -21.70 15.79
CA GLY A 100 8.67 -23.16 15.61
C GLY A 100 8.69 -23.66 14.15
N ALA A 101 8.52 -22.79 13.16
CA ALA A 101 8.39 -23.19 11.74
C ALA A 101 9.64 -22.89 10.88
N ARG A 102 10.78 -22.63 11.52
CA ARG A 102 12.08 -22.53 10.83
C ARG A 102 12.50 -23.91 10.33
N GLN A 103 12.22 -24.19 9.05
CA GLN A 103 12.89 -25.30 8.38
C GLN A 103 14.33 -24.88 8.05
N PRO A 104 15.34 -25.69 8.40
CA PRO A 104 16.71 -25.44 7.98
C PRO A 104 16.76 -25.32 6.45
N THR A 105 17.29 -24.21 5.94
CA THR A 105 17.57 -24.08 4.50
C THR A 105 18.65 -25.09 4.12
N VAL A 106 18.28 -26.16 3.43
CA VAL A 106 19.23 -27.09 2.81
C VAL A 106 19.68 -26.47 1.50
N LEU A 107 20.87 -25.87 1.50
CA LEU A 107 21.53 -25.50 0.25
C LEU A 107 21.91 -26.77 -0.51
N PRO A 108 21.64 -26.86 -1.83
CA PRO A 108 22.16 -27.94 -2.64
C PRO A 108 23.71 -27.91 -2.58
N PRO A 109 24.38 -29.08 -2.66
CA PRO A 109 25.83 -29.12 -2.67
C PRO A 109 26.35 -28.27 -3.81
N ALA A 110 27.37 -27.46 -3.53
CA ALA A 110 28.06 -26.70 -4.56
C ALA A 110 28.51 -27.67 -5.66
N ARG A 111 28.07 -27.43 -6.90
CA ARG A 111 28.61 -28.18 -8.04
C ARG A 111 30.11 -27.91 -8.08
N GLY A 112 30.90 -28.97 -7.91
CA GLY A 112 32.35 -28.90 -8.11
C GLY A 112 32.67 -28.47 -9.55
N PRO A 113 33.87 -27.90 -9.79
CA PRO A 113 34.28 -27.51 -11.13
C PRO A 113 34.32 -28.74 -12.07
N ALA A 114 33.94 -28.50 -13.32
CA ALA A 114 33.87 -29.48 -14.40
C ALA A 114 35.25 -30.02 -14.82
#